data_AF-A0AAE5TH88-F1
#
_entry.id   AF-A0AAE5TH88-F1
#
_cell.length_a   1.000
_cell.length_b   1.000
_cell.length_c   1.000
_cell.angle_alpha   90.00
_cell.angle_beta   90.00
_cell.angle_gamma   90.00
#
_symmetry.space_group_name_H-M   'P 1'
#
loop_
_entity.id
_entity.type
_entity.pdbx_description
1 polymer ?
#
loop_
_entity_poly.entity_id
_entity_poly.type
_entity_poly.pdbx_seq_one_letter_code
_entity_poly.pdbx_strand_id
1 'polypeptide(L)'
;MKLLPAEVKSWDGVKMRIAIPGYTDGADQFPEAEICYPLADRPADTGYKILPGDAIWIMFNGGDENSPIVMGFRNKNTGVNKDKRFLEHKNFETKAENVMKESAKTHEITATDLFTVTSGKIVLNAPVQINGTLSASGGVSIEGGFNAKGDISTEGNINATGDIHSGGSITDSDGDGGA
;
A
#
# COMPACT_ATOMS: atom_id res chain seq x y z
N MET A 1 28.01 20.15 -18.76
CA MET A 1 27.84 19.93 -17.30
C MET A 1 28.14 18.48 -16.98
N LYS A 2 28.74 18.19 -15.81
CA LYS A 2 29.16 16.85 -15.38
C LYS A 2 28.35 16.45 -14.14
N LEU A 3 27.94 15.18 -14.04
CA LEU A 3 27.39 14.61 -12.81
C LEU A 3 28.53 14.38 -11.80
N LEU A 4 28.36 14.87 -10.58
CA LEU A 4 29.31 14.64 -9.48
C LEU A 4 28.67 13.76 -8.40
N PRO A 5 29.43 12.80 -7.82
CA PRO A 5 28.91 11.98 -6.75
C PRO A 5 28.79 12.83 -5.48
N ALA A 6 27.73 12.64 -4.72
CA ALA A 6 27.58 13.20 -3.39
C ALA A 6 26.88 12.21 -2.46
N GLU A 7 26.85 12.54 -1.18
CA GLU A 7 26.17 11.78 -0.14
C GLU A 7 25.28 12.71 0.69
N VAL A 8 24.06 12.28 0.96
CA VAL A 8 23.13 13.02 1.83
C VAL A 8 23.64 13.01 3.27
N LYS A 9 23.71 14.19 3.90
CA LYS A 9 24.04 14.34 5.32
C LYS A 9 22.81 14.62 6.17
N SER A 10 21.88 15.41 5.66
CA SER A 10 20.57 15.60 6.28
C SER A 10 19.50 15.97 5.26
N TRP A 11 18.25 15.62 5.57
CA TRP A 11 17.05 15.99 4.81
C TRP A 11 15.88 16.06 5.78
N ASP A 12 15.19 17.20 5.83
CA ASP A 12 14.02 17.42 6.69
C ASP A 12 12.69 17.60 5.93
N GLY A 13 12.72 17.44 4.59
CA GLY A 13 11.59 17.69 3.72
C GLY A 13 11.60 19.07 3.05
N VAL A 14 12.45 19.99 3.53
CA VAL A 14 12.58 21.35 3.00
C VAL A 14 14.04 21.65 2.62
N LYS A 15 14.98 21.31 3.51
CA LYS A 15 16.41 21.58 3.33
C LYS A 15 17.20 20.29 3.27
N MET A 16 18.02 20.16 2.22
CA MET A 16 18.97 19.07 2.09
C MET A 16 20.39 19.57 2.27
N ARG A 17 21.20 18.82 3.03
CA ARG A 17 22.64 19.05 3.14
C ARG A 17 23.40 17.85 2.59
N ILE A 18 24.41 18.11 1.76
CA ILE A 18 25.14 17.07 1.05
C ILE A 18 26.65 17.20 1.23
N ALA A 19 27.35 16.08 1.29
CA ALA A 19 28.81 16.05 1.18
C ALA A 19 29.20 15.69 -0.24
N ILE A 20 30.15 16.45 -0.80
CA ILE A 20 30.68 16.26 -2.15
C ILE A 20 32.17 15.89 -1.97
N PRO A 21 32.56 14.62 -2.20
CA PRO A 21 33.93 14.18 -2.02
C PRO A 21 34.94 15.07 -2.76
N GLY A 22 35.99 15.49 -2.06
CA GLY A 22 37.02 16.41 -2.58
C GLY A 22 36.66 17.89 -2.55
N TYR A 23 35.38 18.25 -2.41
CA TYR A 23 34.91 19.65 -2.30
C TYR A 23 34.59 20.04 -0.87
N THR A 24 34.00 19.13 -0.10
CA THR A 24 33.54 19.40 1.27
C THR A 24 34.35 18.63 2.32
N ASP A 25 35.53 18.15 1.96
CA ASP A 25 36.40 17.38 2.86
C ASP A 25 36.95 18.31 3.95
N GLY A 26 36.63 18.04 5.22
CA GLY A 26 37.01 18.89 6.34
C GLY A 26 36.17 20.17 6.51
N ALA A 27 35.05 20.31 5.79
CA ALA A 27 34.16 21.45 5.94
C ALA A 27 33.40 21.44 7.27
N ASP A 28 33.30 22.61 7.92
CA ASP A 28 32.50 22.80 9.14
C ASP A 28 30.98 22.77 8.86
N GLN A 29 30.60 23.10 7.62
CA GLN A 29 29.21 23.10 7.16
C GLN A 29 29.11 22.56 5.74
N PHE A 30 28.14 21.67 5.53
CA PHE A 30 27.82 21.12 4.21
C PHE A 30 26.93 22.07 3.39
N PRO A 31 27.10 22.16 2.06
CA PRO A 31 26.26 22.99 1.19
C PRO A 31 24.79 22.54 1.21
N GLU A 32 23.89 23.50 1.02
CA GLU A 32 22.46 23.22 0.78
C GLU A 32 22.25 22.81 -0.67
N ALA A 33 21.41 21.80 -0.91
CA ALA A 33 21.11 21.32 -2.24
C ALA A 33 19.60 21.36 -2.53
N GLU A 34 19.26 21.71 -3.75
CA GLU A 34 17.89 21.62 -4.26
C GLU A 34 17.61 20.23 -4.84
N ILE A 35 16.35 19.83 -4.87
CA ILE A 35 15.91 18.57 -5.49
C ILE A 35 15.33 18.85 -6.87
N CYS A 36 15.84 18.16 -7.89
CA CYS A 36 15.19 18.10 -9.18
C CYS A 36 14.06 17.05 -9.12
N TYR A 37 12.81 17.52 -9.06
CA TYR A 37 11.65 16.65 -9.15
C TYR A 37 11.52 16.09 -10.58
N PRO A 38 11.31 14.77 -10.75
CA PRO A 38 10.95 14.20 -12.04
C PRO A 38 9.68 14.86 -12.58
N LEU A 39 9.56 14.90 -13.91
CA LEU A 39 8.32 15.33 -14.53
C LEU A 39 7.15 14.46 -14.03
N ALA A 40 6.01 15.12 -13.80
CA ALA A 40 4.78 14.59 -13.18
C ALA A 40 4.79 14.45 -11.65
N ASP A 41 5.94 14.49 -10.98
CA ASP A 41 5.97 14.63 -9.52
C ASP A 41 5.76 16.12 -9.18
N ARG A 42 4.57 16.47 -8.69
CA ARG A 42 4.26 17.84 -8.29
C ARG A 42 4.90 18.11 -6.92
N PRO A 43 5.77 19.13 -6.76
CA PRO A 43 6.41 19.40 -5.47
C PRO A 43 5.43 19.66 -4.32
N ALA A 44 4.22 20.17 -4.63
CA ALA A 44 3.18 20.40 -3.63
C ALA A 44 2.54 19.11 -3.11
N ASP A 45 2.56 18.04 -3.89
CA ASP A 45 1.86 16.77 -3.59
C ASP A 45 2.83 15.61 -3.32
N THR A 46 4.12 15.79 -3.62
CA THR A 46 5.13 14.73 -3.58
C THR A 46 6.23 15.03 -2.57
N GLY A 47 6.38 14.12 -1.60
CA GLY A 47 7.54 14.04 -0.72
C GLY A 47 8.41 12.83 -1.05
N TYR A 48 9.70 12.92 -0.71
CA TYR A 48 10.64 11.81 -0.83
C TYR A 48 11.17 11.38 0.54
N LYS A 49 11.21 10.07 0.76
CA LYS A 49 11.97 9.46 1.85
C LYS A 49 13.43 9.36 1.42
N ILE A 50 14.23 10.33 1.84
CA ILE A 50 15.68 10.39 1.61
C ILE A 50 16.37 10.33 2.97
N LEU A 51 17.38 9.48 3.12
CA LEU A 51 18.04 9.23 4.39
C LEU A 51 19.50 9.72 4.38
N PRO A 52 20.06 10.11 5.53
CA PRO A 52 21.49 10.30 5.67
C PRO A 52 22.27 9.07 5.19
N GLY A 53 23.35 9.28 4.45
CA GLY A 53 24.16 8.23 3.83
C GLY A 53 23.66 7.75 2.46
N ASP A 54 22.55 8.30 1.94
CA ASP A 54 22.14 7.98 0.58
C ASP A 54 23.10 8.58 -0.45
N ALA A 55 23.53 7.71 -1.37
CA ALA A 55 24.39 8.08 -2.48
C ALA A 55 23.55 8.73 -3.58
N ILE A 56 23.97 9.89 -4.04
CA ILE A 56 23.26 10.69 -5.03
C ILE A 56 24.20 11.20 -6.12
N TRP A 57 23.61 11.57 -7.25
CA TRP A 57 24.25 12.37 -8.30
C TRP A 57 23.77 13.80 -8.21
N ILE A 58 24.69 14.76 -8.36
CA ILE A 58 24.38 16.19 -8.40
C ILE A 58 24.90 16.85 -9.68
N MET A 59 24.34 18.00 -10.00
CA MET A 59 24.86 19.00 -10.94
C MET A 59 24.84 20.37 -10.30
N PHE A 60 25.61 21.31 -10.82
CA PHE A 60 25.58 22.71 -10.39
C PHE A 60 24.70 23.54 -11.31
N ASN A 61 23.83 24.37 -10.74
CA ASN A 61 22.89 25.19 -11.48
C ASN A 61 23.63 26.25 -12.31
N GLY A 62 23.56 26.17 -13.64
CA GLY A 62 24.25 27.11 -14.53
C GLY A 62 25.79 27.17 -14.37
N GLY A 63 26.39 26.19 -13.68
CA GLY A 63 27.82 26.19 -13.33
C GLY A 63 28.18 26.87 -12.01
N ASP A 64 27.20 27.38 -11.24
CA ASP A 64 27.45 27.90 -9.89
C ASP A 64 27.65 26.76 -8.88
N GLU A 65 28.90 26.61 -8.42
CA GLU A 65 29.32 25.57 -7.48
C GLU A 65 28.69 25.71 -6.08
N ASN A 66 28.07 26.86 -5.77
CA ASN A 66 27.31 27.04 -4.52
C ASN A 66 25.85 26.59 -4.62
N SER A 67 25.38 26.25 -5.82
CA SER A 67 23.99 25.91 -6.11
C SER A 67 23.87 24.46 -6.64
N PRO A 68 24.14 23.43 -5.81
CA PRO A 68 23.99 22.04 -6.23
C PRO A 68 22.51 21.64 -6.33
N ILE A 69 22.19 20.89 -7.39
CA ILE A 69 20.89 20.28 -7.65
C ILE A 69 21.07 18.76 -7.67
N VAL A 70 20.29 18.07 -6.84
CA VAL A 70 20.22 16.61 -6.80
C VAL A 70 19.44 16.11 -8.00
N MET A 71 20.10 15.27 -8.81
CA MET A 71 19.55 14.70 -10.04
C MET A 71 18.92 13.32 -9.83
N GLY A 72 19.24 12.66 -8.72
CA GLY A 72 18.68 11.36 -8.35
C GLY A 72 19.64 10.49 -7.55
N PHE A 73 19.15 9.34 -7.12
CA PHE A 73 19.96 8.35 -6.40
C PHE A 73 21.00 7.72 -7.32
N ARG A 74 22.19 7.51 -6.75
CA ARG A 74 23.30 6.81 -7.38
C ARG A 74 23.36 5.37 -6.87
N ASN A 75 23.76 4.45 -7.74
CA ASN A 75 24.05 3.09 -7.31
C ASN A 75 25.14 3.08 -6.21
N LYS A 76 24.84 2.46 -5.07
CA LYS A 76 25.81 2.22 -3.98
C LYS A 76 26.90 1.22 -4.39
N ASN A 77 26.74 0.53 -5.52
CA ASN A 77 27.61 -0.52 -6.05
C ASN A 77 27.77 -1.71 -5.10
N THR A 78 26.76 -1.95 -4.26
CA THR A 78 26.75 -3.03 -3.27
C THR A 78 25.38 -3.71 -3.25
N GLY A 79 25.36 -5.05 -3.40
CA GLY A 79 24.31 -5.94 -2.90
C GLY A 79 22.84 -5.64 -3.21
N VAL A 80 22.50 -5.05 -4.37
CA VAL A 80 21.09 -4.76 -4.71
C VAL A 80 20.38 -5.95 -5.34
N ASN A 81 19.11 -6.17 -4.97
CA ASN A 81 18.23 -7.11 -5.65
C ASN A 81 17.72 -6.48 -6.96
N LYS A 82 18.29 -6.88 -8.08
CA LYS A 82 17.92 -6.38 -9.42
C LYS A 82 16.47 -6.67 -9.82
N ASP A 83 15.83 -7.66 -9.20
CA ASP A 83 14.48 -8.13 -9.54
C ASP A 83 13.40 -7.50 -8.64
N LYS A 84 13.78 -6.54 -7.77
CA LYS A 84 12.86 -5.85 -6.86
C LYS A 84 12.90 -4.34 -7.06
N ARG A 85 11.73 -3.74 -7.29
CA ARG A 85 11.50 -2.32 -7.06
C ARG A 85 10.88 -2.13 -5.68
N PHE A 86 11.41 -1.21 -4.88
CA PHE A 86 10.91 -0.91 -3.54
C PHE A 86 10.57 0.57 -3.44
N LEU A 87 9.36 0.87 -2.98
CA LEU A 87 8.88 2.22 -2.71
C LEU A 87 8.41 2.23 -1.27
N GLU A 88 9.04 3.06 -0.44
CA GLU A 88 8.77 3.11 0.99
C GLU A 88 8.55 4.56 1.41
N HIS A 89 7.46 4.78 2.14
CA HIS A 89 7.13 6.08 2.68
C HIS A 89 6.25 5.91 3.91
N LYS A 90 6.16 6.94 4.76
CA LYS A 90 5.28 6.91 5.94
C LYS A 90 3.80 6.85 5.53
N ASN A 91 3.44 7.66 4.55
CA ASN A 91 2.14 7.66 3.88
C ASN A 91 2.40 7.47 2.38
N PHE A 92 1.62 6.62 1.73
CA PHE A 92 1.74 6.34 0.30
C PHE A 92 0.38 6.33 -0.34
N GLU A 93 0.18 7.16 -1.36
CA GLU A 93 -1.09 7.33 -2.05
C GLU A 93 -0.88 7.16 -3.55
N THR A 94 -1.79 6.43 -4.18
CA THR A 94 -1.86 6.29 -5.63
C THR A 94 -3.26 6.71 -6.06
N LYS A 95 -3.34 7.54 -7.10
CA LYS A 95 -4.61 8.04 -7.62
C LYS A 95 -4.61 7.96 -9.14
N ALA A 96 -5.68 7.39 -9.68
CA ALA A 96 -5.99 7.41 -11.10
C ALA A 96 -7.42 7.90 -11.27
N GLU A 97 -7.68 8.77 -12.26
CA GLU A 97 -9.02 9.35 -12.46
C GLU A 97 -10.03 8.35 -13.05
N ASN A 98 -9.53 7.35 -13.79
CA ASN A 98 -10.39 6.42 -14.52
C ASN A 98 -10.15 4.97 -14.11
N VAL A 99 -8.95 4.45 -14.37
CA VAL A 99 -8.64 3.04 -14.15
C VAL A 99 -7.25 2.90 -13.54
N MET A 100 -7.18 2.21 -12.40
CA MET A 100 -5.95 1.69 -11.82
C MET A 100 -5.93 0.17 -12.01
N LYS A 101 -4.84 -0.38 -12.56
CA LYS A 101 -4.67 -1.83 -12.76
C LYS A 101 -3.39 -2.29 -12.09
N GLU A 102 -3.50 -3.40 -11.38
CA GLU A 102 -2.38 -4.08 -10.75
C GLU A 102 -2.45 -5.56 -11.13
N SER A 103 -1.31 -6.15 -11.48
CA SER A 103 -1.23 -7.54 -11.91
C SER A 103 0.07 -8.15 -11.46
N ALA A 104 -0.02 -9.26 -10.74
CA ALA A 104 1.11 -10.05 -10.28
C ALA A 104 0.69 -11.51 -10.17
N LYS A 105 1.67 -12.43 -10.12
CA LYS A 105 1.40 -13.84 -9.82
C LYS A 105 0.77 -13.99 -8.42
N THR A 106 1.26 -13.21 -7.47
CA THR A 106 0.75 -13.12 -6.10
C THR A 106 0.63 -11.64 -5.73
N HIS A 107 -0.54 -11.24 -5.22
CA HIS A 107 -0.77 -9.91 -4.67
C HIS A 107 -1.09 -10.07 -3.18
N GLU A 108 -0.18 -9.62 -2.32
CA GLU A 108 -0.31 -9.66 -0.87
C GLU A 108 -0.55 -8.24 -0.34
N ILE A 109 -1.61 -8.06 0.44
CA ILE A 109 -1.96 -6.81 1.12
C ILE A 109 -1.99 -7.09 2.62
N THR A 110 -1.19 -6.35 3.37
CA THR A 110 -1.12 -6.48 4.84
C THR A 110 -1.47 -5.14 5.47
N ALA A 111 -2.63 -5.08 6.13
CA ALA A 111 -3.02 -3.97 7.01
C ALA A 111 -3.29 -4.54 8.41
N THR A 112 -2.58 -4.04 9.42
CA THR A 112 -2.63 -4.60 10.78
C THR A 112 -3.72 -4.02 11.66
N ASP A 113 -4.23 -2.83 11.30
CA ASP A 113 -5.29 -2.15 12.04
C ASP A 113 -6.63 -2.26 11.29
N LEU A 114 -6.70 -1.67 10.08
CA LEU A 114 -7.91 -1.66 9.27
C LEU A 114 -7.60 -1.78 7.79
N PHE A 115 -8.31 -2.68 7.10
CA PHE A 115 -8.43 -2.70 5.65
C PHE A 115 -9.86 -2.30 5.26
N THR A 116 -10.01 -1.19 4.51
CA THR A 116 -11.31 -0.69 4.06
C THR A 116 -11.39 -0.68 2.54
N VAL A 117 -12.49 -1.20 2.00
CA VAL A 117 -12.82 -1.11 0.57
C VAL A 117 -14.14 -0.38 0.43
N THR A 118 -14.08 0.83 -0.12
CA THR A 118 -15.28 1.62 -0.47
C THR A 118 -15.51 1.51 -1.96
N SER A 119 -16.51 0.73 -2.37
CA SER A 119 -16.86 0.54 -3.78
C SER A 119 -18.36 0.36 -3.94
N GLY A 120 -18.90 0.74 -5.10
CA GLY A 120 -20.27 0.40 -5.46
C GLY A 120 -20.48 -1.10 -5.73
N LYS A 121 -19.41 -1.82 -6.15
CA LYS A 121 -19.45 -3.27 -6.39
C LYS A 121 -18.07 -3.91 -6.15
N ILE A 122 -18.07 -5.09 -5.55
CA ILE A 122 -16.89 -5.96 -5.46
C ILE A 122 -17.21 -7.25 -6.21
N VAL A 123 -16.31 -7.69 -7.09
CA VAL A 123 -16.43 -8.94 -7.86
C VAL A 123 -15.23 -9.81 -7.57
N LEU A 124 -15.47 -11.01 -7.07
CA LEU A 124 -14.43 -12.00 -6.77
C LEU A 124 -14.72 -13.25 -7.61
N ASN A 125 -13.87 -13.50 -8.61
CA ASN A 125 -14.00 -14.65 -9.51
C ASN A 125 -13.18 -15.86 -9.03
N ALA A 126 -13.12 -16.04 -7.71
CA ALA A 126 -12.35 -17.09 -7.05
C ALA A 126 -13.00 -17.40 -5.68
N PRO A 127 -12.72 -18.58 -5.10
CA PRO A 127 -13.13 -18.89 -3.73
C PRO A 127 -12.62 -17.84 -2.74
N VAL A 128 -13.44 -17.52 -1.74
CA VAL A 128 -13.12 -16.55 -0.68
C VAL A 128 -13.08 -17.28 0.66
N GLN A 129 -11.97 -17.14 1.38
CA GLN A 129 -11.84 -17.64 2.74
C GLN A 129 -11.74 -16.45 3.71
N ILE A 130 -12.54 -16.50 4.77
CA ILE A 130 -12.54 -15.49 5.83
C ILE A 130 -12.23 -16.22 7.14
N ASN A 131 -11.08 -15.91 7.74
CA ASN A 131 -10.67 -16.44 9.04
C ASN A 131 -11.08 -15.45 10.14
N GLY A 132 -12.38 -15.42 10.42
CA GLY A 132 -13.00 -14.47 11.34
C GLY A 132 -14.50 -14.35 11.09
N THR A 133 -15.10 -13.30 11.60
CA THR A 133 -16.54 -13.04 11.41
C THR A 133 -16.80 -12.38 10.05
N LEU A 134 -17.80 -12.88 9.33
CA LEU A 134 -18.40 -12.16 8.21
C LEU A 134 -19.73 -11.57 8.67
N SER A 135 -19.82 -10.25 8.71
CA SER A 135 -21.06 -9.51 8.96
C SER A 135 -21.53 -8.86 7.67
N ALA A 136 -22.77 -9.14 7.26
CA ALA A 136 -23.39 -8.55 6.07
C ALA A 136 -24.68 -7.81 6.45
N SER A 137 -24.79 -6.54 6.08
CA SER A 137 -26.01 -5.75 6.19
C SER A 137 -26.77 -5.81 4.85
N GLY A 138 -27.68 -6.77 4.73
CA GLY A 138 -28.46 -6.98 3.51
C GLY A 138 -28.76 -8.47 3.29
N GLY A 139 -29.40 -8.77 2.16
CA GLY A 139 -29.66 -10.15 1.77
C GLY A 139 -28.37 -10.87 1.40
N VAL A 140 -28.18 -12.08 1.93
CA VAL A 140 -27.15 -13.01 1.48
C VAL A 140 -27.83 -14.06 0.62
N SER A 141 -27.43 -14.14 -0.64
CA SER A 141 -27.90 -15.18 -1.56
C SER A 141 -26.75 -16.13 -1.86
N ILE A 142 -27.00 -17.43 -1.72
CA ILE A 142 -26.03 -18.48 -1.95
C ILE A 142 -26.61 -19.39 -3.02
N GLU A 143 -25.94 -19.45 -4.17
CA GLU A 143 -26.23 -20.45 -5.18
C GLU A 143 -25.41 -21.71 -4.90
N GLY A 144 -26.07 -22.87 -4.89
CA GLY A 144 -25.46 -24.14 -4.51
C GLY A 144 -25.77 -24.55 -3.07
N GLY A 145 -24.77 -25.07 -2.36
CA GLY A 145 -24.94 -25.57 -0.99
C GLY A 145 -24.44 -24.59 0.07
N PHE A 146 -25.19 -24.46 1.16
CA PHE A 146 -24.74 -23.82 2.39
C PHE A 146 -24.46 -24.90 3.44
N ASN A 147 -23.25 -24.90 4.01
CA ASN A 147 -22.86 -25.82 5.07
C ASN A 147 -22.31 -25.03 6.26
N ALA A 148 -23.05 -25.02 7.35
CA ALA A 148 -22.61 -24.43 8.62
C ALA A 148 -22.24 -25.53 9.61
N LYS A 149 -21.13 -25.32 10.34
CA LYS A 149 -20.81 -26.10 11.53
C LYS A 149 -21.13 -25.26 12.74
N GLY A 150 -22.13 -25.66 13.50
CA GLY A 150 -22.69 -24.89 14.62
C GLY A 150 -24.13 -24.45 14.34
N ASP A 151 -24.60 -23.49 15.12
CA ASP A 151 -25.99 -23.06 15.09
C ASP A 151 -26.24 -22.12 13.91
N ILE A 152 -27.40 -22.29 13.28
CA ILE A 152 -28.00 -21.30 12.38
C ILE A 152 -29.19 -20.74 13.14
N SER A 153 -29.17 -19.44 13.39
CA SER A 153 -30.27 -18.74 14.06
C SER A 153 -30.82 -17.66 13.13
N THR A 154 -32.15 -17.55 13.09
CA THR A 154 -32.87 -16.54 12.32
C THR A 154 -33.96 -15.94 13.18
N GLU A 155 -34.10 -14.62 13.19
CA GLU A 155 -35.19 -13.93 13.90
C GLU A 155 -36.51 -13.96 13.11
N GLY A 156 -36.50 -14.46 11.87
CA GLY A 156 -37.66 -14.58 10.99
C GLY A 156 -37.89 -16.00 10.50
N ASN A 157 -38.88 -16.15 9.62
CA ASN A 157 -39.30 -17.44 9.07
C ASN A 157 -38.21 -18.08 8.20
N ILE A 158 -38.07 -19.39 8.31
CA ILE A 158 -37.32 -20.21 7.37
C ILE A 158 -38.33 -20.76 6.36
N ASN A 159 -38.20 -20.36 5.09
CA ASN A 159 -39.05 -20.86 4.01
C ASN A 159 -38.22 -21.82 3.13
N ALA A 160 -38.64 -23.09 3.06
CA ALA A 160 -38.07 -24.06 2.15
C ALA A 160 -39.11 -24.44 1.08
N THR A 161 -38.70 -24.44 -0.19
CA THR A 161 -39.56 -24.92 -1.30
C THR A 161 -39.41 -26.42 -1.56
N GLY A 162 -38.42 -27.06 -0.92
CA GLY A 162 -38.18 -28.50 -0.95
C GLY A 162 -38.24 -29.08 0.45
N ASP A 163 -37.87 -30.36 0.57
CA ASP A 163 -37.95 -31.09 1.84
C ASP A 163 -36.94 -30.57 2.87
N ILE A 164 -37.39 -30.44 4.11
CA ILE A 164 -36.54 -30.24 5.28
C ILE A 164 -36.30 -31.61 5.91
N HIS A 165 -35.05 -32.07 5.91
CA HIS A 165 -34.64 -33.31 6.56
C HIS A 165 -33.76 -33.00 7.77
N SER A 166 -34.15 -33.51 8.95
CA SER A 166 -33.35 -33.45 10.16
C SER A 166 -32.89 -34.85 10.55
N GLY A 167 -31.58 -35.01 10.77
CA GLY A 167 -31.01 -36.22 11.39
C GLY A 167 -31.20 -36.28 12.90
N GLY A 168 -31.71 -35.20 13.52
CA GLY A 168 -32.01 -35.10 14.95
C GLY A 168 -33.44 -34.59 15.20
N SER A 169 -33.77 -34.31 16.45
CA SER A 169 -35.09 -33.80 16.83
C SER A 169 -35.31 -32.36 16.38
N ILE A 170 -36.50 -32.07 15.85
CA ILE A 170 -37.01 -30.71 15.70
C ILE A 170 -37.92 -30.45 16.91
N THR A 171 -37.68 -29.35 17.62
CA THR A 171 -38.43 -28.98 18.82
C THR A 171 -39.03 -27.60 18.65
N ASP A 172 -40.35 -27.53 18.77
CA ASP A 172 -41.09 -26.29 18.97
C ASP A 172 -41.13 -25.99 20.48
N SER A 173 -40.69 -24.79 20.86
CA SER A 173 -40.61 -24.37 22.26
C SER A 173 -41.86 -23.66 22.76
N ASP A 174 -42.72 -23.14 21.87
CA ASP A 174 -43.96 -22.50 22.28
C ASP A 174 -45.13 -23.51 22.35
N GLY A 175 -44.96 -24.67 21.73
CA GLY A 175 -45.80 -25.85 21.92
C GLY A 175 -47.15 -25.76 21.21
N ASP A 176 -47.26 -24.93 20.18
CA ASP A 176 -48.46 -24.82 19.36
C ASP A 176 -48.59 -25.95 18.32
N GLY A 177 -47.53 -26.75 18.15
CA GLY A 177 -47.54 -27.97 17.34
C GLY A 177 -47.20 -27.77 15.87
N GLY A 178 -46.66 -26.61 15.49
CA GLY A 178 -46.06 -26.37 14.18
C GLY A 178 -44.61 -26.84 14.10
N ALA A 179 -44.29 -27.64 13.07
CA ALA A 179 -42.95 -27.69 12.49
C ALA A 179 -43.00 -27.07 11.11
#